data_AF-G9KCA9-F1
#
_entry.id   AF-G9KCA9-F1
#
_cell.length_a   1.000
_cell.length_b   1.000
_cell.length_c   1.000
_cell.angle_alpha   90.00
_cell.angle_beta   90.00
_cell.angle_gamma   90.00
#
_symmetry.space_group_name_H-M   'P 1'
#
loop_
_entity.id
_entity.type
_entity.pdbx_description
1 polymer ?
#
loop_
_entity_poly.entity_id
_entity_poly.type
_entity_poly.pdbx_seq_one_letter_code
_entity_poly.pdbx_strand_id
1 'polypeptide(L)'
;GQAGSPEKPLSDLGRLSYMAYWKSVILECLYHQNDKQISIKKLSKLTGICPQDITSTLHHLRMLDFRSDQFVIIRREKLIQDHMAKLQLN
;
A
#
# COMPACT_ATOMS: atom_id res chain seq x y z
N GLY A 1 -5.72 -18.49 1.24
CA GLY A 1 -6.32 -17.53 0.29
C GLY A 1 -5.23 -17.06 -0.64
N GLN A 2 -5.41 -17.27 -1.95
CA GLN A 2 -4.47 -16.84 -2.99
C GLN A 2 -4.65 -15.33 -3.18
N ALA A 3 -3.56 -14.57 -3.14
CA ALA A 3 -3.60 -13.12 -3.38
C ALA A 3 -4.07 -12.89 -4.82
N GLY A 4 -5.27 -12.30 -4.99
CA GLY A 4 -5.89 -12.07 -6.28
C GLY A 4 -5.29 -10.84 -6.93
N SER A 5 -4.62 -11.03 -8.07
CA SER A 5 -4.30 -9.93 -8.99
C SER A 5 -5.47 -9.81 -9.99
N PRO A 6 -6.02 -8.61 -10.25
CA PRO A 6 -7.12 -8.46 -11.17
C PRO A 6 -6.74 -8.91 -12.59
N GLU A 7 -7.63 -9.68 -13.23
CA GLU A 7 -7.46 -10.15 -14.61
C GLU A 7 -7.37 -8.96 -15.58
N LYS A 8 -6.39 -8.98 -16.48
CA LYS A 8 -6.10 -7.92 -17.47
C LYS A 8 -6.86 -8.18 -18.78
N PRO A 9 -7.26 -7.14 -19.56
CA PRO A 9 -6.78 -5.76 -19.50
C PRO A 9 -7.66 -4.85 -18.65
N LEU A 10 -7.10 -4.29 -17.58
CA LEU A 10 -7.75 -3.19 -16.86
C LEU A 10 -7.74 -1.93 -17.75
N SER A 11 -8.92 -1.38 -18.04
CA SER A 11 -9.07 -0.04 -18.65
C SER A 11 -8.35 1.03 -17.80
N ASP A 12 -7.90 2.13 -18.41
CA ASP A 12 -7.17 3.20 -17.70
C ASP A 12 -7.90 3.71 -16.45
N LEU A 13 -9.24 3.80 -16.52
CA LEU A 13 -10.08 4.16 -15.38
C LEU A 13 -10.07 3.07 -14.28
N GLY A 14 -10.08 1.79 -14.65
CA GLY A 14 -9.94 0.68 -13.72
C GLY A 14 -8.60 0.73 -13.00
N ARG A 15 -7.51 1.01 -13.71
CA ARG A 15 -6.18 1.15 -13.11
C ARG A 15 -6.11 2.29 -12.08
N LEU A 16 -6.72 3.44 -12.37
CA LEU A 16 -6.80 4.56 -11.43
C LEU A 16 -7.60 4.20 -10.17
N SER A 17 -8.75 3.54 -10.33
CA SER A 17 -9.58 3.08 -9.21
C SER A 17 -8.84 2.05 -8.35
N TYR A 18 -8.16 1.07 -8.96
CA TYR A 18 -7.34 0.10 -8.22
C TYR A 18 -6.17 0.77 -7.50
N MET A 19 -5.48 1.71 -8.14
CA MET A 19 -4.37 2.42 -7.49
C MET A 19 -4.84 3.26 -6.30
N ALA A 20 -5.99 3.92 -6.43
CA ALA A 20 -6.62 4.65 -5.32
C ALA A 20 -7.01 3.71 -4.17
N TYR A 21 -7.64 2.57 -4.49
CA TYR A 21 -8.00 1.55 -3.52
C TYR A 21 -6.76 0.98 -2.79
N TRP A 22 -5.74 0.54 -3.53
CA TRP A 22 -4.51 0.01 -2.95
C TRP A 22 -3.81 1.03 -2.07
N LYS A 23 -3.75 2.30 -2.50
CA LYS A 23 -3.22 3.39 -1.70
C LYS A 23 -3.96 3.51 -0.37
N SER A 24 -5.29 3.56 -0.39
CA SER A 24 -6.08 3.69 0.83
C SER A 24 -5.84 2.51 1.78
N VAL A 25 -6.00 1.28 1.26
CA VAL A 25 -5.85 0.06 2.04
C VAL A 25 -4.44 -0.07 2.64
N ILE A 26 -3.39 0.27 1.89
CA ILE A 26 -2.01 0.25 2.40
C ILE A 26 -1.81 1.29 3.50
N LEU A 27 -2.31 2.52 3.32
CA LEU A 27 -2.18 3.59 4.31
C LEU A 27 -2.96 3.28 5.59
N GLU A 28 -4.17 2.75 5.48
CA GLU A 28 -4.97 2.28 6.61
C GLU A 28 -4.27 1.13 7.33
N CYS A 29 -3.74 0.14 6.60
CA CYS A 29 -2.96 -0.94 7.20
C CYS A 29 -1.75 -0.41 7.96
N LEU A 30 -1.01 0.54 7.37
CA LEU A 30 0.12 1.17 8.03
C LEU A 30 -0.32 1.94 9.27
N TYR A 31 -1.45 2.66 9.22
CA TYR A 31 -1.98 3.37 10.38
C TYR A 31 -2.26 2.44 11.56
N HIS A 32 -3.01 1.36 11.33
CA HIS A 32 -3.39 0.40 12.37
C HIS A 32 -2.21 -0.45 12.86
N GLN A 33 -1.25 -0.75 11.99
CA GLN A 33 -0.02 -1.46 12.35
C GLN A 33 1.04 -0.44 12.80
N ASN A 34 1.13 -0.20 14.11
CA ASN A 34 2.22 0.60 14.68
C ASN A 34 3.54 -0.20 14.85
N ASP A 35 3.58 -1.41 14.30
CA ASP A 35 4.75 -2.27 14.30
C ASP A 35 5.91 -1.63 13.52
N LYS A 36 7.07 -1.50 14.16
CA LYS A 36 8.30 -1.00 13.52
C LYS A 36 8.81 -1.93 12.41
N GLN A 37 8.36 -3.18 12.38
CA GLN A 37 8.80 -4.21 11.45
C GLN A 37 7.68 -4.66 10.50
N ILE A 38 7.01 -3.73 9.84
CA ILE A 38 6.08 -4.08 8.76
C ILE A 38 6.87 -4.44 7.50
N SER A 39 6.46 -5.53 6.83
CA SER A 39 7.11 -6.01 5.60
C SER A 39 6.07 -6.17 4.50
N ILE A 40 6.51 -6.13 3.23
CA ILE A 40 5.64 -6.27 2.06
C ILE A 40 4.85 -7.60 2.12
N LYS A 41 5.48 -8.68 2.58
CA LYS A 41 4.79 -9.98 2.79
C LYS A 41 3.65 -9.90 3.80
N LYS A 42 3.83 -9.14 4.90
CA LYS A 42 2.80 -8.94 5.93
C LYS A 42 1.65 -8.11 5.37
N LEU A 43 1.96 -7.02 4.65
CA LEU A 43 0.96 -6.20 3.97
C LEU A 43 0.16 -7.02 2.94
N SER A 44 0.81 -7.86 2.15
CA SER A 44 0.13 -8.73 1.17
C SER A 44 -0.83 -9.70 1.83
N LYS A 45 -0.46 -10.30 2.98
CA LYS A 45 -1.36 -11.17 3.73
C LYS A 45 -2.54 -10.42 4.35
N LEU A 46 -2.32 -9.19 4.84
CA LEU A 46 -3.36 -8.39 5.48
C LEU A 46 -4.37 -7.80 4.47
N THR A 47 -3.86 -7.31 3.34
CA THR A 47 -4.65 -6.57 2.35
C THR A 47 -5.18 -7.46 1.22
N GLY A 48 -4.60 -8.65 1.04
CA GLY A 48 -4.87 -9.52 -0.12
C GLY A 48 -4.23 -9.03 -1.43
N ILE A 49 -3.56 -7.87 -1.41
CA ILE A 49 -2.93 -7.28 -2.59
C ILE A 49 -1.63 -8.04 -2.91
N CYS A 50 -1.32 -8.18 -4.19
CA CYS A 50 -0.07 -8.82 -4.61
C CYS A 50 1.15 -7.99 -4.14
N PRO A 51 2.25 -8.63 -3.72
CA PRO A 51 3.45 -7.93 -3.29
C PRO A 51 3.98 -6.92 -4.32
N GLN A 52 3.82 -7.24 -5.61
CA GLN A 52 4.23 -6.41 -6.74
C GLN A 52 3.50 -5.05 -6.76
N ASP A 53 2.19 -5.09 -6.56
CA ASP A 53 1.34 -3.90 -6.53
C ASP A 53 1.58 -3.08 -5.25
N ILE A 54 1.84 -3.74 -4.13
CA ILE A 54 2.23 -3.08 -2.87
C ILE A 54 3.55 -2.35 -3.04
N THR A 55 4.57 -3.01 -3.59
CA THR A 55 5.87 -2.40 -3.91
C THR A 55 5.68 -1.17 -4.81
N SER A 56 4.91 -1.31 -5.89
CA SER A 56 4.65 -0.24 -6.85
C SER A 56 3.91 0.94 -6.21
N THR A 57 2.97 0.66 -5.31
CA THR A 57 2.19 1.68 -4.60
C THR A 57 3.05 2.39 -3.55
N LEU A 58 3.82 1.66 -2.73
CA LEU A 58 4.74 2.24 -1.75
C LEU A 58 5.83 3.08 -2.42
N HIS A 59 6.33 2.62 -3.58
CA HIS A 59 7.28 3.39 -4.39
C HIS A 59 6.67 4.70 -4.89
N HIS A 60 5.44 4.68 -5.42
CA HIS A 60 4.71 5.90 -5.81
C HIS A 60 4.49 6.87 -4.64
N LEU A 61 4.23 6.34 -3.44
CA LEU A 61 4.07 7.14 -2.22
C LEU A 61 5.40 7.64 -1.64
N ARG A 62 6.54 7.28 -2.24
CA ARG A 62 7.89 7.55 -1.71
C ARG A 62 8.06 7.03 -0.28
N MET A 63 7.46 5.87 -0.03
CA MET A 63 7.46 5.12 1.24
C MET A 63 8.21 3.79 1.11
N LEU A 64 8.93 3.59 0.01
CA LEU A 64 9.78 2.44 -0.23
C LEU A 64 11.18 2.94 -0.57
N ASP A 65 12.18 2.36 0.08
CA ASP A 65 13.59 2.63 -0.15
C ASP A 65 14.31 1.27 -0.30
N PHE A 66 15.36 1.24 -1.11
CA PHE A 66 16.14 0.03 -1.35
C PHE A 66 17.54 0.23 -0.80
N ARG A 67 17.82 -0.39 0.35
CA ARG A 67 19.10 -0.25 1.06
C ARG A 67 19.64 -1.62 1.42
N SER A 68 20.95 -1.79 1.26
CA SER A 68 21.64 -3.04 1.64
C SER A 68 20.97 -4.29 1.06
N ASP A 69 20.59 -4.23 -0.23
CA ASP A 69 19.90 -5.29 -0.96
C ASP A 69 18.51 -5.69 -0.41
N GLN A 70 17.91 -4.81 0.41
CA GLN A 70 16.62 -5.03 1.03
C GLN A 70 15.67 -3.83 0.82
N PHE A 71 14.39 -4.16 0.63
CA PHE A 71 13.33 -3.16 0.59
C PHE A 71 12.95 -2.75 2.02
N VAL A 72 13.17 -1.48 2.32
CA VAL A 72 12.81 -0.84 3.59
C VAL A 72 11.59 0.04 3.38
N ILE A 73 10.56 -0.17 4.21
CA ILE A 73 9.35 0.64 4.18
C ILE A 73 9.59 1.88 5.05
N ILE A 74 9.55 3.07 4.43
CA ILE A 74 9.64 4.35 5.12
C ILE A 74 8.23 4.80 5.49
N ARG A 75 7.94 4.84 6.79
CA ARG A 75 6.67 5.34 7.31
C ARG A 75 6.64 6.87 7.23
N ARG A 76 5.68 7.42 6.48
CA ARG A 76 5.40 8.86 6.41
C ARG A 76 4.17 9.16 7.26
N GLU A 77 4.36 9.37 8.56
CA GLU A 77 3.25 9.58 9.50
C GLU A 77 2.32 10.71 9.07
N LYS A 78 2.87 11.84 8.60
CA LYS A 78 2.07 12.96 8.09
C LYS A 78 1.14 12.57 6.94
N LEU A 79 1.61 11.75 6.00
CA LEU A 79 0.82 11.31 4.86
C LEU A 79 -0.28 10.33 5.29
N ILE A 80 0.07 9.40 6.18
CA ILE A 80 -0.89 8.43 6.74
C ILE A 80 -1.99 9.17 7.52
N GLN A 81 -1.61 10.11 8.39
CA GLN A 81 -2.55 10.90 9.19
C GLN A 81 -3.46 11.77 8.31
N ASP A 82 -2.90 12.46 7.30
CA ASP A 82 -3.68 13.27 6.35
C ASP A 82 -4.72 12.42 5.60
N HIS A 83 -4.32 11.20 5.20
CA HIS A 83 -5.25 10.26 4.58
C HIS A 83 -6.36 9.82 5.53
N MET A 84 -6.02 9.46 6.77
CA MET A 84 -7.01 9.09 7.78
C MET A 84 -7.97 10.23 8.13
N ALA A 85 -7.47 11.46 8.21
CA ALA A 85 -8.29 12.65 8.45
C ALA A 85 -9.29 12.88 7.31
N LYS A 86 -8.86 12.68 6.05
CA LYS A 86 -9.75 12.76 4.88
C LYS A 86 -10.80 11.66 4.87
N LEU A 87 -10.45 10.45 5.30
CA LEU A 87 -11.41 9.34 5.44
C LEU A 87 -12.47 9.61 6.51
N GLN A 88 -12.14 10.33 7.59
CA GLN A 88 -13.10 10.66 8.65
C GLN A 88 -14.03 11.83 8.30
N LEU A 89 -13.65 12.65 7.34
CA LEU A 89 -14.43 13.80 6.87
C LEU A 89 -15.47 13.44 5.80
N ASN A 90 -15.50 12.19 5.35
CA ASN A 90 -16.24 11.73 4.19
C ASN A 90 -17.23 10.62 4.54
#